data_AF-K9GT66-F1
#
_entry.id   AF-K9GT66-F1
#
_cell.length_a   1.000
_cell.length_b   1.000
_cell.length_c   1.000
_cell.angle_alpha   90.00
_cell.angle_beta   90.00
_cell.angle_gamma   90.00
#
_symmetry.space_group_name_H-M   'P 1'
#
loop_
_entity.id
_entity.type
_entity.pdbx_description
1 polymer ?
#
loop_
_entity_poly.entity_id
_entity_poly.type
_entity_poly.pdbx_seq_one_letter_code
_entity_poly.pdbx_strand_id
1 'polypeptide(L)'
;MNEIRRRLRYAVAPLVGMGAVVYFSYHIVQGDRGLIAWVHLKNEIVKAEDTLSEIRARKERLESRVSLLRPDSMDPDMLEERARIMLNMGRPDERIIPLDRF
;
A
#
# COMPACT_ATOMS: atom_id res chain seq x y z
N MET A 1 1.18 47.83 52.79
CA MET A 1 1.41 47.82 51.32
C MET A 1 2.59 46.91 50.90
N ASN A 2 3.60 46.72 51.75
CA ASN A 2 4.81 45.95 51.42
C ASN A 2 4.62 44.42 51.46
N GLU A 3 3.80 43.89 52.37
CA GLU A 3 3.40 42.46 52.41
C GLU A 3 2.77 41.98 51.10
N ILE A 4 1.90 42.81 50.50
CA ILE A 4 1.21 42.47 49.25
C ILE A 4 2.23 42.36 48.12
N ARG A 5 3.15 43.33 47.98
CA ARG A 5 4.22 43.26 46.97
C ARG A 5 5.13 42.05 47.17
N ARG A 6 5.45 41.68 48.41
CA ARG A 6 6.26 40.50 48.72
C ARG A 6 5.55 39.22 48.30
N ARG A 7 4.27 39.05 48.63
CA ARG A 7 3.44 37.90 48.22
C ARG A 7 3.24 37.84 46.70
N LEU A 8 3.02 38.98 46.05
CA LEU A 8 2.88 39.06 44.60
C LEU A 8 4.15 38.55 43.89
N ARG A 9 5.34 38.98 44.36
CA ARG A 9 6.63 38.55 43.78
C ARG A 9 6.85 37.04 43.87
N TYR A 10 6.37 36.40 44.94
CA TYR A 10 6.44 34.94 45.09
C TYR A 10 5.36 34.20 44.29
N ALA A 11 4.23 34.83 44.00
CA ALA A 11 3.14 34.23 43.21
C ALA A 11 3.35 34.36 41.69
N VAL A 12 4.10 35.37 41.21
CA VAL A 12 4.36 35.57 39.78
C VAL A 12 5.12 34.41 39.14
N ALA A 13 6.17 33.91 39.80
CA ALA A 13 6.96 32.79 39.26
C ALA A 13 6.15 31.50 39.02
N PRO A 14 5.37 30.97 40.00
CA PRO A 14 4.54 29.80 39.76
C PRO A 14 3.40 30.07 38.76
N LEU A 15 2.86 31.29 38.70
CA LEU A 15 1.82 31.64 37.72
C LEU A 15 2.36 31.61 36.28
N VAL A 16 3.55 32.18 36.08
CA VAL A 16 4.25 32.13 34.79
C VAL A 16 4.64 30.70 34.44
N GLY A 17 5.12 29.91 35.40
CA GLY A 17 5.43 28.50 35.21
C GLY A 17 4.20 27.69 34.78
N MET A 18 3.06 27.90 35.42
CA MET A 18 1.80 27.24 35.04
C MET A 18 1.34 27.65 33.64
N GLY A 19 1.45 28.94 33.30
CA GLY A 19 1.16 29.42 31.95
C GLY A 19 2.07 28.80 30.88
N ALA A 20 3.37 28.67 31.18
CA ALA A 20 4.32 28.02 30.29
C ALA A 20 3.97 26.54 30.08
N VAL A 21 3.64 25.81 31.15
CA VAL A 21 3.22 24.39 31.05
C VAL A 21 1.99 24.27 30.15
N VAL A 22 0.95 25.08 30.38
CA VAL A 22 -0.27 25.05 29.55
C VAL A 22 0.05 25.34 28.08
N TYR A 23 0.85 26.36 27.81
CA TYR A 23 1.25 26.75 26.46
C TYR A 23 2.00 25.62 25.74
N PHE A 24 3.03 25.06 26.38
CA PHE A 24 3.81 23.96 25.81
C PHE A 24 2.97 22.70 25.64
N SER A 25 2.13 22.34 26.62
CA SER A 25 1.22 21.19 26.50
C SER A 25 0.27 21.34 25.33
N TYR A 26 -0.30 22.53 25.12
CA TYR A 26 -1.15 22.81 23.97
C TYR A 26 -0.39 22.67 22.65
N HIS A 27 0.80 23.26 22.53
CA HIS A 27 1.61 23.18 21.31
C HIS A 27 2.17 21.79 21.02
N ILE A 28 2.40 20.94 22.03
CA ILE A 28 2.77 19.53 21.82
C ILE A 28 1.62 18.75 21.15
N VAL A 29 0.37 19.08 21.47
CA VAL A 29 -0.80 18.40 20.91
C VAL A 29 -1.17 18.97 19.54
N GLN A 30 -1.11 20.29 19.38
CA GLN A 30 -1.62 20.98 18.19
C GLN A 30 -0.58 21.36 17.13
N GLY A 31 0.72 21.21 17.42
CA GLY A 31 1.75 21.53 16.45
C GLY A 31 1.81 20.52 15.29
N ASP A 32 2.27 20.96 14.12
CA ASP A 32 2.46 20.12 12.93
C ASP A 32 3.40 18.92 13.14
N ARG A 33 4.23 18.96 14.19
CA ARG A 33 5.11 17.85 14.63
C ARG A 33 4.70 17.27 15.98
N GLY A 34 3.47 17.54 16.39
CA GLY A 34 2.92 17.10 17.65
C GLY A 34 2.68 15.59 17.68
N LEU A 35 2.28 15.10 18.87
CA LEU A 35 2.04 13.67 19.10
C LEU A 35 0.99 13.11 18.13
N ILE A 36 -0.05 13.89 17.83
CA ILE A 36 -1.13 13.52 16.91
C ILE A 36 -0.59 13.32 15.49
N ALA A 37 0.19 14.27 14.98
CA ALA A 37 0.80 14.17 13.65
C ALA A 37 1.72 12.95 13.54
N TRP A 38 2.49 12.64 14.59
CA TRP A 38 3.33 11.45 14.65
C TRP A 38 2.50 10.15 14.57
N VAL A 39 1.39 10.06 15.31
CA VAL A 39 0.49 8.89 15.26
C VAL A 39 -0.13 8.74 13.87
N HIS A 40 -0.59 9.83 13.25
CA HIS A 40 -1.13 9.82 11.90
C HIS A 40 -0.10 9.33 10.88
N LEU A 41 1.10 9.91 10.89
CA LEU A 41 2.17 9.51 9.96
C LEU A 41 2.55 8.05 10.13
N LYS A 42 2.65 7.56 11.38
CA LYS A 42 2.91 6.15 11.66
C LYS A 42 1.82 5.25 11.07
N ASN A 43 0.56 5.63 11.19
CA ASN A 43 -0.55 4.88 10.61
C ASN A 43 -0.52 4.89 9.07
N GLU A 44 -0.12 6.00 8.44
CA GLU A 44 0.05 6.07 6.99
C GLU A 44 1.17 5.15 6.49
N ILE A 45 2.30 5.10 7.20
CA ILE A 45 3.40 4.18 6.90
C ILE A 45 2.92 2.73 6.94
N VAL A 46 2.24 2.34 8.02
CA VAL A 46 1.70 0.96 8.16
C VAL A 46 0.76 0.61 7.01
N LYS A 47 -0.15 1.51 6.64
CA LYS A 47 -1.06 1.29 5.50
C LYS A 47 -0.33 1.15 4.17
N ALA A 48 0.70 1.97 3.95
CA ALA A 48 1.51 1.92 2.73
C ALA A 48 2.31 0.61 2.66
N GLU A 49 2.86 0.15 3.79
CA GLU A 49 3.58 -1.12 3.89
C GLU A 49 2.65 -2.32 3.62
N ASP A 50 1.43 -2.33 4.16
CA ASP A 50 0.44 -3.37 3.87
C ASP A 50 0.09 -3.40 2.38
N THR A 51 -0.19 -2.24 1.79
CA THR A 51 -0.51 -2.13 0.35
C THR A 51 0.66 -2.63 -0.51
N LEU A 52 1.89 -2.28 -0.13
CA LEU A 52 3.10 -2.73 -0.82
C LEU A 52 3.25 -4.26 -0.73
N SER A 53 3.01 -4.84 0.45
CA SER A 53 3.04 -6.28 0.68
C SER A 53 2.04 -7.02 -0.21
N GLU A 54 0.80 -6.56 -0.26
CA GLU A 54 -0.24 -7.15 -1.11
C GLU A 54 0.12 -7.11 -2.59
N ILE A 55 0.59 -5.96 -3.08
CA ILE A 55 0.98 -5.78 -4.48
C ILE A 55 2.18 -6.65 -4.82
N ARG A 56 3.19 -6.73 -3.95
CA ARG A 56 4.35 -7.63 -4.14
C ARG A 56 3.92 -9.08 -4.22
N ALA A 57 3.07 -9.54 -3.30
CA ALA A 57 2.56 -10.91 -3.33
C ALA A 57 1.74 -11.20 -4.60
N ARG A 58 1.03 -10.21 -5.14
CA ARG A 58 0.34 -10.35 -6.43
C ARG A 58 1.32 -10.38 -7.60
N LYS A 59 2.35 -9.54 -7.58
CA LYS A 59 3.42 -9.50 -8.59
C LYS A 59 4.15 -10.84 -8.65
N GLU A 60 4.59 -11.38 -7.51
CA GLU A 60 5.27 -12.67 -7.44
C GLU A 60 4.42 -13.83 -7.99
N ARG A 61 3.12 -13.85 -7.65
CA ARG A 61 2.18 -14.84 -8.20
C ARG A 61 2.02 -14.71 -9.72
N LEU A 62 1.98 -13.49 -10.24
CA LEU A 62 1.92 -13.24 -11.68
C LEU A 62 3.23 -13.58 -12.37
N GLU A 63 4.37 -13.25 -11.78
CA GLU A 63 5.70 -13.59 -12.29
C GLU A 63 5.91 -15.10 -12.35
N SER A 64 5.46 -15.84 -11.33
CA SER A 64 5.43 -17.30 -11.35
C SER A 64 4.52 -17.86 -12.43
N ARG A 65 3.35 -17.25 -12.69
CA ARG A 65 2.49 -17.69 -13.80
C ARG A 65 3.07 -17.37 -15.17
N VAL A 66 3.68 -16.20 -15.32
CA VAL A 66 4.32 -15.77 -16.57
C VAL A 66 5.57 -16.59 -16.84
N SER A 67 6.35 -16.96 -15.82
CA SER A 67 7.50 -17.85 -16.01
C SER A 67 7.08 -19.23 -16.51
N LEU A 68 5.93 -19.75 -16.07
CA LEU A 68 5.32 -20.97 -16.61
C LEU A 68 4.81 -20.82 -18.05
N LEU A 69 4.61 -19.58 -18.53
CA LEU A 69 4.13 -19.26 -19.87
C LEU A 69 5.23 -18.72 -20.80
N ARG A 70 6.47 -18.56 -20.31
CA ARG A 70 7.57 -17.95 -21.07
C ARG A 70 8.06 -18.92 -22.17
N PRO A 71 8.07 -18.48 -23.44
CA PRO A 71 8.56 -19.26 -24.59
C PRO A 71 10.06 -19.52 -24.58
N ASP A 72 10.84 -18.84 -23.74
CA ASP A 72 12.30 -19.06 -23.68
C ASP A 72 12.65 -20.49 -23.20
N SER A 73 11.66 -21.26 -22.69
CA SER A 73 11.73 -22.70 -22.48
C SER A 73 10.69 -23.51 -23.29
N MET A 74 9.90 -22.88 -24.16
CA MET A 74 8.93 -23.54 -25.03
C MET A 74 9.16 -23.10 -26.47
N ASP A 75 9.75 -24.03 -27.24
CA ASP A 75 10.02 -23.94 -28.67
C ASP A 75 8.89 -23.22 -29.43
N PRO A 76 9.16 -22.16 -30.22
CA PRO A 76 8.16 -21.48 -31.05
C PRO A 76 7.28 -22.43 -31.87
N ASP A 77 7.84 -23.57 -32.32
CA ASP A 77 7.12 -24.59 -33.07
C ASP A 77 6.03 -25.27 -32.21
N MET A 78 6.26 -25.42 -30.90
CA MET A 78 5.27 -25.99 -29.96
C MET A 78 4.12 -25.02 -29.66
N LEU A 79 4.36 -23.70 -29.74
CA LEU A 79 3.30 -22.69 -29.61
C LEU A 79 2.42 -22.68 -30.86
N GLU A 80 3.00 -22.84 -32.04
CA GLU A 80 2.24 -22.96 -33.29
C GLU A 80 1.35 -24.22 -33.29
N GLU A 81 1.88 -25.35 -32.82
CA GLU A 81 1.14 -26.60 -32.75
C GLU A 81 -0.01 -26.53 -31.72
N ARG A 82 0.22 -25.94 -30.55
CA ARG A 82 -0.85 -25.72 -29.55
C ARG A 82 -1.90 -24.71 -30.02
N ALA A 83 -1.52 -23.67 -30.75
CA ALA A 83 -2.46 -22.74 -31.35
C ALA A 83 -3.35 -23.44 -32.39
N ARG A 84 -2.77 -24.33 -33.20
CA ARG A 84 -3.47 -25.12 -34.22
C ARG A 84 -4.48 -26.11 -33.61
N ILE A 85 -4.12 -26.76 -32.50
CA ILE A 85 -4.99 -27.68 -31.76
C ILE A 85 -6.09 -26.94 -30.99
N MET A 86 -5.76 -25.80 -30.33
CA MET A 86 -6.73 -25.07 -29.50
C MET A 86 -7.70 -24.21 -30.32
N LEU A 87 -7.29 -23.69 -31.49
CA LEU A 87 -8.13 -22.81 -32.28
C LEU A 87 -9.11 -23.52 -33.20
N ASN A 88 -8.99 -24.85 -33.41
CA ASN A 88 -9.80 -25.60 -34.40
C ASN A 88 -10.02 -24.79 -35.70
N MET A 89 -8.99 -24.05 -36.13
CA MET A 89 -8.99 -23.28 -37.37
C MET A 89 -8.73 -24.29 -38.48
N GLY A 90 -9.76 -25.08 -38.77
CA GLY A 90 -9.88 -25.74 -40.05
C GLY A 90 -9.59 -24.70 -41.14
N ARG A 91 -8.74 -25.07 -42.09
CA ARG A 91 -8.51 -24.23 -43.26
C ARG A 91 -9.87 -23.95 -43.93
N PRO A 92 -10.06 -22.77 -44.55
CA PRO A 92 -11.34 -22.38 -45.19
C PRO A 92 -11.92 -23.41 -46.18
N ASP A 93 -11.13 -24.39 -46.57
CA ASP A 93 -11.30 -25.34 -47.65
C ASP A 93 -11.54 -26.80 -47.20
N GLU A 94 -11.67 -27.08 -45.89
CA GLU A 94 -11.94 -28.44 -45.41
C GLU A 94 -13.44 -28.73 -45.27
N ARG A 95 -13.98 -29.58 -46.15
CA ARG A 95 -15.38 -30.07 -46.10
C ARG A 95 -15.50 -31.28 -45.17
N ILE A 96 -16.21 -31.10 -44.06
CA ILE A 96 -16.61 -32.19 -43.17
C ILE A 96 -17.78 -32.94 -43.82
N ILE A 97 -17.57 -34.21 -44.19
CA ILE A 97 -18.64 -35.13 -44.61
C ILE A 97 -19.07 -35.89 -43.34
N PRO A 98 -20.28 -35.64 -42.79
CA PRO A 98 -20.83 -36.52 -41.77
C PRO A 98 -21.16 -37.86 -42.43
N LEU A 99 -20.52 -38.93 -41.98
CA LEU A 99 -20.98 -40.29 -42.26
C LEU A 99 -22.28 -40.49 -41.48
N ASP A 100 -23.39 -40.43 -42.19
CA ASP A 100 -24.66 -40.94 -41.73
C ASP A 100 -24.68 -42.48 -41.85
N ARG A 101 -25.24 -43.10 -40.82
CA ARG A 101 -25.54 -44.54 -40.63
C ARG A 101 -24.41 -45.35 -39.96
N PHE A 102 -24.67 -46.09 -38.90
CA PHE A 102 -25.90 -46.85 -38.57
C PHE A 102 -26.37 -46.64 -37.13
#